data_AF-A0A521GHY5-F1
#
_entry.id   AF-A0A521GHY5-F1
#
_cell.length_a   1.000
_cell.length_b   1.000
_cell.length_c   1.000
_cell.angle_alpha   90.00
_cell.angle_beta   90.00
_cell.angle_gamma   90.00
#
_symmetry.space_group_name_H-M   'P 1'
#
loop_
_entity.id
_entity.type
_entity.pdbx_description
1 polymer ?
#
loop_
_entity_poly.entity_id
_entity_poly.type
_entity_poly.pdbx_seq_one_letter_code
_entity_poly.pdbx_strand_id
1 'polypeptide(L)' 'MSKPAYTSIPPTSDNAYWQLKFSDGKTSIYVPRDRELDRQLKAKYQSELAARNGTTRRKRDR' A
#
# COMPACT_ATOMS: atom_id res chain seq x y z
N MET A 1 -6.48 -7.65 -22.52
CA MET A 1 -6.99 -6.70 -21.50
C MET A 1 -5.80 -6.11 -20.77
N SER A 2 -5.61 -4.79 -20.84
CA SER A 2 -4.51 -4.09 -20.17
C SER A 2 -4.67 -4.21 -18.66
N LYS A 3 -3.67 -4.76 -17.97
CA LYS A 3 -3.65 -4.78 -16.51
C LYS A 3 -3.66 -3.33 -16.00
N PRO A 4 -4.52 -2.96 -15.05
CA PRO A 4 -4.45 -1.66 -14.42
C PRO A 4 -3.08 -1.49 -13.76
N ALA A 5 -2.32 -0.49 -14.22
CA ALA A 5 -1.02 -0.16 -13.66
C ALA A 5 -1.23 0.66 -12.40
N TYR A 6 -1.36 -0.02 -11.26
CA TYR A 6 -1.43 0.65 -9.97
C TYR A 6 -0.05 1.27 -9.66
N THR A 7 -0.02 2.57 -9.38
CA THR A 7 1.20 3.31 -9.02
C THR A 7 1.30 3.63 -7.54
N SER A 8 0.19 3.47 -6.81
CA SER A 8 0.02 3.64 -5.37
C SER A 8 -1.09 2.70 -4.87
N ILE A 9 -1.13 2.43 -3.55
CA ILE A 9 -2.17 1.59 -2.94
C ILE A 9 -3.52 2.30 -3.08
N PRO A 10 -4.48 1.74 -3.85
CA PRO A 10 -5.76 2.39 -4.09
C PRO A 10 -6.68 2.30 -2.86
N PRO A 11 -7.72 3.15 -2.77
CA PRO A 11 -8.72 3.05 -1.71
C PRO A 11 -9.43 1.69 -1.74
N THR A 12 -9.95 1.23 -0.59
CA THR A 12 -10.64 -0.06 -0.44
C THR A 12 -11.90 -0.21 -1.30
N SER A 13 -12.37 0.88 -1.92
CA SER A 13 -13.45 0.90 -2.91
C SER A 13 -13.07 0.27 -4.26
N ASP A 14 -11.77 0.13 -4.57
CA ASP A 14 -11.31 -0.47 -5.82
C ASP A 14 -11.42 -1.99 -5.76
N ASN A 15 -12.50 -2.54 -6.32
CA ASN A 15 -12.77 -3.99 -6.33
C ASN A 15 -11.85 -4.80 -7.26
N ALA A 16 -11.07 -4.12 -8.12
CA ALA A 16 -10.10 -4.74 -9.02
C ALA A 16 -8.75 -4.98 -8.32
N TYR A 17 -8.42 -4.17 -7.31
CA TYR A 17 -7.28 -4.36 -6.43
C TYR A 17 -7.65 -5.11 -5.15
N TRP A 18 -8.75 -4.72 -4.51
CA TRP A 18 -9.20 -5.29 -3.24
C TRP A 18 -10.15 -6.46 -3.47
N GLN A 19 -10.07 -7.42 -2.56
CA GLN A 19 -10.95 -8.57 -2.44
C GLN A 19 -11.54 -8.57 -1.04
N LEU A 20 -12.87 -8.59 -0.97
CA LEU A 20 -13.56 -8.78 0.29
C LEU A 20 -13.49 -10.26 0.68
N LYS A 21 -12.92 -10.54 1.84
CA LYS A 21 -12.88 -11.87 2.46
C LYS A 21 -13.74 -11.84 3.70
N PHE A 22 -14.65 -12.81 3.81
CA PHE A 22 -15.45 -13.01 5.00
C PHE A 22 -14.77 -14.08 5.87
N SER A 23 -14.54 -13.76 7.13
CA SER A 23 -14.15 -14.73 8.16
C SER A 23 -15.35 -15.02 9.03
N ASP A 24 -15.72 -16.30 9.09
CA ASP A 24 -16.69 -16.87 10.02
C ASP A 24 -18.07 -16.17 10.07
N GLY A 25 -18.46 -15.53 8.96
CA GLY A 25 -19.76 -14.86 8.80
C GLY A 25 -19.96 -13.58 9.62
N LYS A 26 -19.02 -13.19 10.47
CA LYS A 26 -19.14 -12.00 11.35
C LYS A 26 -18.25 -10.84 10.95
N THR A 27 -17.11 -11.12 10.34
CA THR A 27 -16.12 -10.09 9.99
C THR A 27 -15.79 -10.16 8.51
N SER A 28 -15.87 -9.03 7.84
CA SER A 28 -15.37 -8.89 6.47
C SER A 28 -14.13 -8.01 6.48
N ILE A 29 -13.11 -8.42 5.73
CA ILE A 29 -11.84 -7.69 5.60
C ILE A 29 -11.50 -7.52 4.12
N TYR A 30 -10.96 -6.36 3.76
CA TYR A 30 -10.43 -6.12 2.43
C TYR A 30 -8.97 -6.60 2.39
N VAL A 31 -8.68 -7.54 1.50
CA VAL A 31 -7.33 -8.02 1.24
C VAL A 31 -6.96 -7.73 -0.21
N PRO A 32 -5.70 -7.40 -0.53
CA PRO A 32 -5.30 -7.20 -1.92
C PRO A 32 -5.37 -8.53 -2.68
N ARG A 33 -5.87 -8.47 -3.92
CA ARG A 33 -5.91 -9.62 -4.85
C ARG A 33 -4.51 -10.05 -5.26
N ASP A 34 -3.63 -9.08 -5.50
CA ASP A 34 -2.22 -9.30 -5.81
C ASP A 34 -1.35 -8.83 -4.65
N ARG A 35 -0.86 -9.80 -3.87
CA ARG A 35 -0.01 -9.54 -2.70
C ARG A 35 1.38 -9.03 -3.10
N GLU A 36 1.87 -9.42 -4.27
CA GLU A 36 3.19 -8.99 -4.72
C GLU A 36 3.16 -7.54 -5.18
N LEU A 37 2.12 -7.17 -5.94
CA LEU A 37 1.84 -5.78 -6.28
C LEU A 37 1.66 -4.93 -5.01
N ASP A 38 0.88 -5.39 -4.03
CA ASP A 38 0.69 -4.66 -2.76
C ASP A 38 1.99 -4.43 -2.01
N ARG A 39 2.88 -5.43 -1.99
CA ARG A 39 4.21 -5.29 -1.38
C ARG A 39 5.06 -4.25 -2.11
N GLN A 40 5.05 -4.25 -3.44
CA GLN A 40 5.80 -3.26 -4.24
C GLN A 40 5.29 -1.84 -4.01
N LEU A 41 3.97 -1.65 -4.00
CA LEU A 41 3.34 -0.36 -3.74
C LEU A 41 3.62 0.16 -2.34
N LYS A 42 3.57 -0.73 -1.32
CA LYS A 42 3.97 -0.39 0.06
C LYS A 42 5.44 0.00 0.13
N ALA A 43 6.33 -0.77 -0.48
CA ALA A 43 7.76 -0.47 -0.47
C ALA A 43 8.03 0.90 -1.11
N LYS A 44 7.44 1.18 -2.28
CA LYS A 44 7.56 2.46 -2.95
C LYS A 44 7.05 3.61 -2.08
N TYR A 45 5.87 3.47 -1.49
CA TYR A 45 5.29 4.48 -0.60
C TYR A 45 6.17 4.74 0.62
N GLN A 46 6.71 3.70 1.25
CA GLN A 46 7.63 3.84 2.38
C GLN A 46 8.94 4.52 1.96
N SER A 47 9.50 4.18 0.80
CA SER A 47 10.67 4.86 0.23
C SER A 47 10.40 6.34 -0.06
N GLU A 48 9.23 6.67 -0.61
CA GLU A 48 8.80 8.05 -0.86
C GLU A 48 8.61 8.82 0.44
N LEU A 49 7.98 8.21 1.45
CA LEU A 49 7.86 8.81 2.78
C LEU A 49 9.22 9.01 3.45
N ALA A 50 10.12 8.04 3.37
CA ALA A 50 11.47 8.16 3.91
C ALA A 50 12.28 9.26 3.20
N ALA A 51 12.13 9.40 1.88
CA ALA A 51 12.74 10.49 1.12
C ALA A 51 12.17 11.86 1.54
N ARG A 52 10.86 11.95 1.81
CA ARG A 52 10.19 13.19 2.27
C ARG A 52 10.51 13.53 3.73
N ASN A 53 10.67 12.53 4.59
CA ASN A 53 10.95 12.69 6.02
C ASN A 53 12.46 12.66 6.36
N GLY A 54 13.32 12.33 5.39
CA GLY A 54 14.77 12.20 5.55
C GLY A 54 15.54 13.50 5.77
N THR A 55 14.86 14.65 5.74
CA THR A 55 15.51 15.97 5.82
C THR A 55 15.77 16.48 7.24
N THR A 56 15.30 15.80 8.31
CA THR A 56 15.40 16.31 9.71
C THR A 56 16.37 15.56 10.62
N ARG A 57 17.36 14.81 10.10
CA ARG A 57 18.49 14.31 10.91
C ARG A 57 19.85 14.88 10.49
N ARG A 58 19.93 16.21 10.35
CA ARG A 58 21.14 16.99 10.63
C ARG A 58 20.65 18.17 11.48
N LYS A 59 21.03 18.37 12.74
CA LYS A 59 22.34 18.28 13.36
C LYS A 59 22.19 17.87 14.82
N ARG A 60 22.92 16.83 15.24
CA ARG A 60 23.34 16.74 16.64
C ARG A 60 24.59 17.63 16.70
N ASP A 61 24.39 18.85 17.19
CA ASP A 61 25.44 19.85 17.33
C ASP A 61 26.45 19.41 18.39
N ARG A 62 27.65 19.95 18.25
CA ARG A 62 28.94 19.47 18.75
C ARG A 62 29.18 19.84 20.22
#